data_AF-A0A812IMF0-F1
#
_entry.id   AF-A0A812IMF0-F1
#
_cell.length_a   1.000
_cell.length_b   1.000
_cell.length_c   1.000
_cell.angle_alpha   90.00
_cell.angle_beta   90.00
_cell.angle_gamma   90.00
#
_symmetry.space_group_name_H-M   'P 1'
#
loop_
_entity.id
_entity.type
_entity.pdbx_description
1 polymer ?
#
loop_
_entity_poly.entity_id
_entity_poly.type
_entity_poly.pdbx_seq_one_letter_code
_entity_poly.pdbx_strand_id
1 'polypeptide(L)'
;MALPLAVLAVAAVGRIRLALGKTTWASMFSNQGAVVMILYLASARVAVLPLQCAANPDGSSSVQAYRSVICLEVPEHIVMVILAIVGLVLFSITPLAAVSWAVWVYPNRIQSPGSIVFLERWRFAFDRFSNESYAYAVVYLWRNLLIALTPAVFTNNQAIQVLLLAVILVAGLAIQVRLMPWRTSLANLIDVLASVSVSILVVGSSLLMVMTAQDVGLLQTWISLHLLATFGIFVCVVVNHSLKWFVSKKYQVFISHHKGSAAALARWFKTCMLAQQRLKLKIFLDSDDLLSVDALFDIVAHQTQNVILILTKEYFTRPWCMGEFVSAIQSRVPIVAVKCKDCETLNTDLIVEHVRSIWKESHKALLSSLGVTEGLVAKAIAHLQHNIIPVVELDRSASESDQVNVVSATMEACRLGTFAFSKEAQTCCFLVRRKLVLLTRTVVDILDEGRVDILGNRSALPELGVLVVLLMQGTLADPFVANALFLTRKAREDVNLVPLIADPNFSFPDPAYWAQLASGRRGATCRFRV
;
A
#
# COMPACT_ATOMS: atom_id res chain seq x y z
N MET A 1 -30.28 -1.84 -21.57
CA MET A 1 -31.04 -1.45 -20.36
C MET A 1 -30.35 -1.79 -19.03
N ALA A 2 -29.41 -2.75 -18.96
CA ALA A 2 -28.81 -3.18 -17.70
C ALA A 2 -28.07 -2.07 -16.91
N LEU A 3 -27.30 -1.20 -17.58
CA LEU A 3 -26.52 -0.15 -16.89
C LEU A 3 -27.41 0.90 -16.18
N PRO A 4 -28.39 1.56 -16.84
CA PRO A 4 -29.29 2.49 -16.15
C PRO A 4 -30.01 1.86 -14.96
N LEU A 5 -30.50 0.63 -15.10
CA LEU A 5 -31.16 -0.09 -14.01
C LEU A 5 -30.22 -0.40 -12.84
N ALA A 6 -28.98 -0.83 -13.13
CA ALA A 6 -27.97 -1.09 -12.11
C ALA A 6 -27.58 0.19 -11.36
N VAL A 7 -27.39 1.30 -12.08
CA VAL A 7 -27.07 2.62 -11.48
C VAL A 7 -28.23 3.12 -10.62
N LEU A 8 -29.48 3.01 -11.11
CA LEU A 8 -30.68 3.39 -10.35
C LEU A 8 -30.86 2.53 -9.11
N ALA A 9 -30.63 1.21 -9.20
CA ALA A 9 -30.70 0.31 -8.04
C ALA A 9 -29.67 0.69 -6.97
N VAL A 10 -28.42 0.94 -7.36
CA VAL A 10 -27.37 1.41 -6.43
C VAL A 10 -27.70 2.78 -5.85
N ALA A 11 -28.28 3.69 -6.65
CA ALA A 11 -28.74 4.99 -6.18
C ALA A 11 -29.88 4.87 -5.15
N ALA A 12 -30.86 4.00 -5.38
CA ALA A 12 -31.98 3.77 -4.48
C ALA A 12 -31.51 3.19 -3.13
N VAL A 13 -30.68 2.14 -3.16
CA VAL A 13 -30.08 1.55 -1.96
C VAL A 13 -29.19 2.57 -1.24
N GLY A 14 -28.42 3.36 -2.00
CA GLY A 14 -27.59 4.43 -1.49
C GLY A 14 -28.39 5.50 -0.74
N ARG A 15 -29.50 5.98 -1.31
CA ARG A 15 -30.40 6.94 -0.67
C ARG A 15 -31.02 6.41 0.61
N ILE A 16 -31.43 5.14 0.64
CA ILE A 16 -31.94 4.50 1.86
C ILE A 16 -30.86 4.48 2.94
N ARG A 17 -29.64 4.04 2.60
CA ARG A 17 -28.51 4.03 3.55
C ARG A 17 -28.11 5.42 4.02
N LEU A 18 -28.20 6.42 3.15
CA LEU A 18 -27.92 7.81 3.47
C LEU A 18 -28.96 8.36 4.46
N ALA A 19 -30.25 8.10 4.22
CA ALA A 19 -31.32 8.47 5.15
C ALA A 19 -31.17 7.80 6.53
N LEU A 20 -30.56 6.61 6.57
CA LEU A 20 -30.22 5.90 7.81
C LEU A 20 -28.91 6.37 8.47
N GLY A 21 -28.21 7.37 7.92
CA GLY A 21 -26.91 7.84 8.43
C GLY A 21 -25.76 6.83 8.31
N LYS A 22 -25.91 5.77 7.50
CA LYS A 22 -24.94 4.68 7.36
C LYS A 22 -23.91 4.90 6.25
N THR A 23 -24.09 5.91 5.41
CA THR A 23 -23.19 6.19 4.28
C THR A 23 -23.17 7.69 3.97
N THR A 24 -22.19 8.14 3.19
CA THR A 24 -22.03 9.53 2.74
C THR A 24 -22.44 9.67 1.26
N TRP A 25 -22.73 10.90 0.83
CA TRP A 25 -22.95 11.20 -0.59
C TRP A 25 -21.73 10.85 -1.46
N ALA A 26 -20.51 11.04 -0.93
CA ALA A 26 -19.27 10.71 -1.61
C ALA A 26 -19.16 9.20 -1.85
N SER A 27 -19.43 8.39 -0.83
CA SER A 27 -19.46 6.93 -0.93
C SER A 27 -20.49 6.44 -1.94
N MET A 28 -21.70 7.03 -1.94
CA MET A 28 -22.74 6.68 -2.91
C MET A 28 -22.32 6.96 -4.35
N PHE A 29 -21.78 8.15 -4.62
CA PHE A 29 -21.25 8.51 -5.94
C PHE A 29 -20.15 7.53 -6.37
N SER A 30 -19.26 7.18 -5.45
CA SER A 30 -18.18 6.24 -5.70
C SER A 30 -18.69 4.85 -6.09
N ASN A 31 -19.71 4.35 -5.39
CA ASN A 31 -20.32 3.06 -5.72
C ASN A 31 -21.01 3.08 -7.10
N GLN A 32 -21.64 4.19 -7.49
CA GLN A 32 -22.20 4.35 -8.84
C GLN A 32 -21.10 4.36 -9.90
N GLY A 33 -20.02 5.13 -9.67
CA GLY A 33 -18.86 5.16 -10.55
C GLY A 33 -18.22 3.77 -10.73
N ALA A 34 -18.19 2.95 -9.67
CA ALA A 34 -17.69 1.58 -9.74
C ALA A 34 -18.53 0.69 -10.68
N VAL A 35 -19.86 0.82 -10.66
CA VAL A 35 -20.77 0.13 -11.59
C VAL A 35 -20.56 0.60 -13.02
N VAL A 36 -20.44 1.92 -13.22
CA VAL A 36 -20.15 2.51 -14.54
C VAL A 36 -18.83 1.97 -15.09
N MET A 37 -17.75 1.93 -14.31
CA MET A 37 -16.46 1.36 -14.73
C MET A 37 -16.57 -0.12 -15.13
N ILE A 38 -17.33 -0.93 -14.37
CA ILE A 38 -17.51 -2.37 -14.66
C ILE A 38 -18.27 -2.58 -15.97
N LEU A 39 -19.34 -1.82 -16.19
CA LEU A 39 -20.22 -1.97 -17.34
C LEU A 39 -19.82 -1.08 -18.52
N TYR A 40 -18.71 -0.35 -18.43
CA TYR A 40 -18.30 0.65 -19.41
C TYR A 40 -18.20 0.08 -20.83
N LEU A 41 -17.41 -0.99 -21.03
CA LEU A 41 -17.24 -1.64 -22.33
C LEU A 41 -18.57 -2.15 -22.89
N ALA A 42 -19.38 -2.81 -22.07
CA ALA A 42 -20.67 -3.36 -22.49
C ALA A 42 -21.65 -2.25 -22.91
N SER A 43 -21.71 -1.16 -22.14
CA SER A 43 -22.57 -0.01 -22.44
C SER A 43 -22.13 0.71 -23.71
N ALA A 44 -20.83 0.94 -23.90
CA ALA A 44 -20.27 1.49 -25.12
C ALA A 44 -20.58 0.59 -26.33
N ARG A 45 -20.42 -0.73 -26.20
CA ARG A 45 -20.69 -1.68 -27.29
C ARG A 45 -22.15 -1.69 -27.71
N VAL A 46 -23.08 -1.62 -26.74
CA VAL A 46 -24.53 -1.53 -27.02
C VAL A 46 -24.86 -0.21 -27.69
N ALA A 47 -24.29 0.90 -27.22
CA ALA A 47 -24.55 2.22 -27.77
C ALA A 47 -24.14 2.33 -29.25
N VAL A 48 -23.07 1.66 -29.68
CA VAL A 48 -22.62 1.71 -31.08
C VAL A 48 -23.35 0.74 -32.02
N LEU A 49 -24.19 -0.18 -31.52
CA LEU A 49 -24.85 -1.19 -32.38
C LEU A 49 -25.65 -0.58 -33.53
N PRO A 50 -26.46 0.47 -33.33
CA PRO A 50 -27.20 1.12 -34.44
C PRO A 50 -26.33 1.74 -35.53
N LEU A 51 -25.06 2.02 -35.23
CA LEU A 51 -24.12 2.64 -36.16
C LEU A 51 -23.44 1.62 -37.09
N GLN A 52 -23.67 0.32 -36.86
CA GLN A 52 -23.06 -0.76 -37.64
C GLN A 52 -23.89 -1.07 -38.88
N CYS A 53 -23.74 -0.23 -39.90
CA CYS A 53 -24.41 -0.40 -41.19
C CYS A 53 -23.58 -1.29 -42.12
N ALA A 54 -24.08 -2.50 -42.40
CA ALA A 54 -23.47 -3.45 -43.30
C ALA A 54 -24.06 -3.29 -44.71
N ALA A 55 -23.20 -3.23 -45.72
CA ALA A 55 -23.61 -3.12 -47.12
C ALA A 55 -24.42 -4.36 -47.57
N ASN A 56 -25.43 -4.11 -48.41
CA ASN A 56 -26.28 -5.11 -49.04
C ASN A 56 -25.94 -5.22 -50.55
N PRO A 57 -26.30 -6.34 -51.22
CA PRO A 57 -26.02 -6.53 -52.65
C PRO A 57 -26.71 -5.52 -53.59
N ASP A 58 -27.80 -4.90 -53.15
CA ASP A 58 -28.57 -3.89 -53.89
C ASP A 58 -27.97 -2.47 -53.77
N GLY A 59 -26.86 -2.31 -53.03
CA GLY A 59 -26.21 -1.04 -52.77
C GLY A 59 -26.74 -0.29 -51.55
N SER A 60 -27.84 -0.75 -50.94
CA SER A 60 -28.31 -0.23 -49.65
C SER A 60 -27.40 -0.70 -48.51
N SER A 61 -27.62 -0.19 -47.30
CA SER A 61 -26.96 -0.70 -46.10
C SER A 61 -27.99 -0.91 -45.00
N SER A 62 -27.91 -2.02 -44.26
CA SER A 62 -28.81 -2.28 -43.14
C SER A 62 -28.02 -2.40 -41.84
N VAL A 63 -28.68 -2.12 -40.71
CA VAL A 63 -28.07 -2.34 -39.39
C VAL A 63 -27.71 -3.83 -39.24
N GLN A 64 -26.46 -4.14 -38.92
CA GLN A 64 -25.93 -5.50 -38.89
C GLN A 64 -26.73 -6.43 -37.95
N ALA A 65 -27.16 -5.90 -36.80
CA ALA A 65 -27.97 -6.63 -35.83
C ALA A 65 -29.47 -6.71 -36.20
N TYR A 66 -29.95 -5.82 -37.09
CA TYR A 66 -31.35 -5.69 -37.47
C TYR A 66 -31.47 -5.45 -38.98
N ARG A 67 -31.34 -6.52 -39.77
CA ARG A 67 -31.29 -6.44 -41.24
C ARG A 67 -32.53 -5.80 -41.89
N SER A 68 -33.67 -5.80 -41.21
CA SER A 68 -34.91 -5.12 -41.66
C SER A 68 -34.86 -3.60 -41.57
N VAL A 69 -33.88 -3.03 -40.86
CA VAL A 69 -33.73 -1.58 -40.69
C VAL A 69 -32.66 -1.08 -41.65
N ILE A 70 -33.10 -0.43 -42.74
CA ILE A 70 -32.22 0.16 -43.74
C ILE A 70 -31.65 1.48 -43.20
N CYS A 71 -30.34 1.61 -43.22
CA CYS A 71 -29.64 2.75 -42.67
C CYS A 71 -29.96 4.05 -43.43
N LEU A 72 -30.29 5.10 -42.69
CA LEU A 72 -30.60 6.46 -43.15
C LEU A 72 -31.85 6.60 -44.04
N GLU A 73 -32.50 5.50 -44.43
CA GLU A 73 -33.70 5.52 -45.26
C GLU A 73 -34.99 5.47 -44.45
N VAL A 74 -35.01 4.66 -43.37
CA VAL A 74 -36.21 4.51 -42.54
C VAL A 74 -36.14 5.38 -41.28
N PRO A 75 -37.25 6.04 -40.85
CA PRO A 75 -37.26 6.89 -39.66
C PRO A 75 -36.79 6.18 -38.38
N GLU A 76 -37.03 4.87 -38.29
CA GLU A 76 -36.61 4.03 -37.17
C GLU A 76 -35.09 4.06 -36.99
N HIS A 77 -34.32 4.04 -38.08
CA HIS A 77 -32.85 4.09 -37.99
C HIS A 77 -32.38 5.43 -37.42
N ILE A 78 -32.98 6.54 -37.87
CA ILE A 78 -32.64 7.89 -37.38
C ILE A 78 -32.83 7.97 -35.87
N VAL A 79 -33.95 7.44 -35.34
CA VAL A 79 -34.20 7.37 -33.90
C VAL A 79 -33.13 6.52 -33.20
N MET A 80 -32.78 5.36 -33.76
CA MET A 80 -31.72 4.52 -33.19
C MET A 80 -30.35 5.21 -33.18
N VAL A 81 -30.01 5.99 -34.22
CA VAL A 81 -28.77 6.79 -34.28
C VAL A 81 -28.76 7.89 -33.22
N ILE A 82 -29.87 8.61 -33.04
CA ILE A 82 -30.00 9.63 -31.97
C ILE A 82 -29.78 8.99 -30.60
N LEU A 83 -30.44 7.85 -30.33
CA LEU A 83 -30.27 7.12 -29.08
C LEU A 83 -28.85 6.58 -28.90
N ALA A 84 -28.18 6.15 -29.97
CA ALA A 84 -26.78 5.74 -29.97
C ALA A 84 -25.85 6.89 -29.56
N ILE A 85 -26.02 8.07 -30.16
CA ILE A 85 -25.23 9.28 -29.86
C ILE A 85 -25.44 9.69 -28.39
N VAL A 86 -26.70 9.78 -27.96
CA VAL A 86 -27.03 10.10 -26.55
C VAL A 86 -26.42 9.08 -25.60
N GLY A 87 -26.51 7.78 -25.92
CA GLY A 87 -25.91 6.71 -25.14
C GLY A 87 -24.38 6.81 -25.05
N LEU A 88 -23.70 7.10 -26.16
CA LEU A 88 -22.25 7.30 -26.18
C LEU A 88 -21.82 8.50 -25.36
N VAL A 89 -22.53 9.63 -25.50
CA VAL A 89 -22.23 10.86 -24.74
C VAL A 89 -22.40 10.61 -23.24
N LEU A 90 -23.53 10.02 -22.83
CA LEU A 90 -23.86 9.85 -21.42
C LEU A 90 -23.04 8.74 -20.74
N PHE A 91 -22.86 7.59 -21.40
CA PHE A 91 -22.28 6.41 -20.75
C PHE A 91 -20.82 6.14 -21.10
N SER A 92 -20.29 6.74 -22.17
CA SER A 92 -18.89 6.57 -22.56
C SER A 92 -18.09 7.87 -22.39
N ILE A 93 -18.47 8.93 -23.11
CA ILE A 93 -17.69 10.18 -23.14
C ILE A 93 -17.73 10.90 -21.80
N THR A 94 -18.89 11.00 -21.15
CA THR A 94 -19.01 11.70 -19.87
C THR A 94 -18.18 11.03 -18.76
N PRO A 95 -18.25 9.70 -18.51
CA PRO A 95 -17.40 9.07 -17.51
C PRO A 95 -15.91 9.17 -17.84
N LEU A 96 -15.53 9.02 -19.12
CA LEU A 96 -14.15 9.19 -19.56
C LEU A 96 -13.63 10.61 -19.28
N ALA A 97 -14.38 11.64 -19.64
CA ALA A 97 -14.03 13.03 -19.37
C ALA A 97 -13.96 13.31 -17.86
N ALA A 98 -14.91 12.79 -17.09
CA ALA A 98 -14.98 12.98 -15.64
C ALA A 98 -13.79 12.31 -14.93
N VAL A 99 -13.43 11.08 -15.28
CA VAL A 99 -12.25 10.38 -14.75
C VAL A 99 -10.95 11.05 -15.22
N SER A 100 -10.88 11.50 -16.47
CA SER A 100 -9.70 12.23 -16.98
C SER A 100 -9.47 13.54 -16.22
N TRP A 101 -10.53 14.29 -15.96
CA TRP A 101 -10.49 15.47 -15.11
C TRP A 101 -10.04 15.12 -13.69
N ALA A 102 -10.61 14.07 -13.09
CA ALA A 102 -10.22 13.66 -11.74
C ALA A 102 -8.73 13.31 -11.65
N VAL A 103 -8.20 12.56 -12.61
CA VAL A 103 -6.77 12.22 -12.71
C VAL A 103 -5.91 13.48 -12.86
N TRP A 104 -6.33 14.44 -13.70
CA TRP A 104 -5.58 15.67 -13.91
C TRP A 104 -5.49 16.54 -12.65
N VAL A 105 -6.58 16.64 -11.88
CA VAL A 105 -6.63 17.49 -10.67
C VAL A 105 -6.10 16.76 -9.43
N TYR A 106 -5.92 15.43 -9.48
CA TYR A 106 -5.51 14.59 -8.34
C TYR A 106 -4.27 15.10 -7.57
N PRO A 107 -3.14 15.45 -8.22
CA PRO A 107 -1.92 15.87 -7.49
C PRO A 107 -2.11 17.13 -6.65
N ASN A 108 -2.92 18.06 -7.15
CA ASN A 108 -3.20 19.32 -6.46
C ASN A 108 -4.28 19.14 -5.39
N ARG A 109 -5.29 18.28 -5.63
CA ARG A 109 -6.39 18.06 -4.70
C ARG A 109 -6.01 17.27 -3.46
N ILE A 110 -5.06 16.33 -3.57
CA ILE A 110 -4.66 15.52 -2.42
C ILE A 110 -3.92 16.33 -1.35
N GLN A 111 -3.38 17.49 -1.72
CA GLN A 111 -2.71 18.41 -0.80
C GLN A 111 -3.65 19.47 -0.21
N SER A 112 -4.83 19.66 -0.82
CA SER A 112 -5.80 20.67 -0.39
C SER A 112 -6.74 20.16 0.72
N PRO A 113 -7.29 21.05 1.56
CA PRO A 113 -8.35 20.70 2.51
C PRO A 113 -9.54 20.04 1.79
N GLY A 114 -10.06 18.94 2.34
CA GLY A 114 -11.12 18.16 1.71
C GLY A 114 -10.65 17.07 0.73
N SER A 115 -9.33 16.81 0.69
CA SER A 115 -8.71 15.70 -0.04
C SER A 115 -9.39 14.35 0.24
N ILE A 116 -9.77 14.10 1.50
CA ILE A 116 -10.46 12.87 1.93
C ILE A 116 -11.79 12.70 1.19
N VAL A 117 -12.62 13.74 1.16
CA VAL A 117 -13.94 13.69 0.49
C VAL A 117 -13.77 13.50 -1.02
N PHE A 118 -12.74 14.10 -1.61
CA PHE A 118 -12.39 13.90 -3.01
C PHE A 118 -11.99 12.44 -3.28
N LEU A 119 -11.09 11.87 -2.48
CA LEU A 119 -10.66 10.47 -2.63
C LEU A 119 -11.81 9.49 -2.40
N GLU A 120 -12.66 9.72 -1.40
CA GLU A 120 -13.83 8.88 -1.15
C GLU A 120 -14.78 8.89 -2.36
N ARG A 121 -15.05 10.07 -2.92
CA ARG A 121 -15.89 10.24 -4.11
C ARG A 121 -15.31 9.53 -5.33
N TRP A 122 -14.01 9.66 -5.57
CA TRP A 122 -13.33 9.08 -6.73
C TRP A 122 -12.66 7.73 -6.45
N ARG A 123 -13.00 7.10 -5.32
CA ARG A 123 -12.42 5.81 -4.91
C ARG A 123 -12.54 4.77 -6.01
N PHE A 124 -13.66 4.70 -6.74
CA PHE A 124 -13.80 3.77 -7.86
C PHE A 124 -12.76 3.89 -8.99
N ALA A 125 -12.17 5.08 -9.18
CA ALA A 125 -11.13 5.34 -10.17
C ALA A 125 -9.74 5.11 -9.61
N PHE A 126 -9.47 5.53 -8.36
CA PHE A 126 -8.12 5.50 -7.78
C PHE A 126 -7.81 4.25 -6.94
N ASP A 127 -8.82 3.65 -6.32
CA ASP A 127 -8.64 2.55 -5.34
C ASP A 127 -8.26 1.21 -5.99
N ARG A 128 -8.50 1.08 -7.30
CA ARG A 128 -8.19 -0.12 -8.06
C ARG A 128 -6.72 -0.19 -8.47
N PHE A 129 -6.09 0.97 -8.62
CA PHE A 129 -4.74 1.10 -9.15
C PHE A 129 -3.76 1.50 -8.05
N SER A 130 -2.48 1.21 -8.27
CA SER A 130 -1.42 1.64 -7.38
C SER A 130 -1.31 3.16 -7.36
N ASN A 131 -0.79 3.71 -6.26
CA ASN A 131 -0.60 5.15 -6.11
C ASN A 131 0.39 5.73 -7.13
N GLU A 132 1.26 4.90 -7.73
CA GLU A 132 2.21 5.30 -8.76
C GLU A 132 1.60 5.31 -10.17
N SER A 133 0.57 4.48 -10.40
CA SER A 133 -0.05 4.26 -11.72
C SER A 133 -1.52 4.68 -11.76
N TYR A 134 -1.94 5.63 -10.92
CA TYR A 134 -3.34 6.07 -10.81
C TYR A 134 -3.93 6.60 -12.14
N ALA A 135 -3.10 7.15 -13.03
CA ALA A 135 -3.51 7.63 -14.35
C ALA A 135 -3.96 6.49 -15.30
N TYR A 136 -3.64 5.24 -14.97
CA TYR A 136 -4.04 4.08 -15.76
C TYR A 136 -5.58 3.92 -15.86
N ALA A 137 -6.35 4.50 -14.93
CA ALA A 137 -7.81 4.56 -15.04
C ALA A 137 -8.30 5.16 -16.37
N VAL A 138 -7.61 6.18 -16.87
CA VAL A 138 -7.94 6.84 -18.15
C VAL A 138 -7.55 5.96 -19.33
N VAL A 139 -6.37 5.34 -19.28
CA VAL A 139 -5.90 4.38 -20.30
C VAL A 139 -6.89 3.21 -20.41
N TYR A 140 -7.35 2.68 -19.28
CA TYR A 140 -8.34 1.62 -19.20
C TYR A 140 -9.65 2.00 -19.91
N LEU A 141 -10.18 3.20 -19.67
CA LEU A 141 -11.40 3.68 -20.31
C LEU A 141 -11.23 3.94 -21.81
N TRP A 142 -10.10 4.52 -22.23
CA TRP A 142 -9.80 4.71 -23.65
C TRP A 142 -9.68 3.37 -24.38
N ARG A 143 -8.93 2.40 -23.83
CA ARG A 143 -8.81 1.05 -24.39
C ARG A 143 -10.18 0.43 -24.62
N ASN A 144 -11.06 0.46 -23.61
CA ASN A 144 -12.40 -0.11 -23.71
C ASN A 144 -13.30 0.63 -24.72
N LEU A 145 -13.20 1.95 -24.80
CA LEU A 145 -13.94 2.74 -25.79
C LEU A 145 -13.49 2.43 -27.22
N LEU A 146 -12.19 2.36 -27.46
CA LEU A 146 -11.63 2.02 -28.76
C LEU A 146 -12.05 0.62 -29.21
N ILE A 147 -11.99 -0.38 -28.31
CA ILE A 147 -12.50 -1.74 -28.57
C ILE A 147 -13.98 -1.71 -28.96
N ALA A 148 -14.80 -0.90 -28.28
CA ALA A 148 -16.23 -0.79 -28.58
C ALA A 148 -16.49 -0.11 -29.93
N LEU A 149 -15.72 0.90 -30.32
CA LEU A 149 -15.90 1.68 -31.55
C LEU A 149 -15.43 0.94 -32.81
N THR A 150 -14.39 0.11 -32.70
CA THR A 150 -13.78 -0.57 -33.87
C THR A 150 -14.79 -1.26 -34.81
N PRO A 151 -15.77 -2.06 -34.32
CA PRO A 151 -16.76 -2.69 -35.20
C PRO A 151 -17.73 -1.71 -35.87
N ALA A 152 -17.96 -0.52 -35.28
CA ALA A 152 -18.82 0.51 -35.85
C ALA A 152 -18.10 1.35 -36.92
N VAL A 153 -16.80 1.60 -36.75
CA VAL A 153 -16.01 2.37 -37.73
C VAL A 153 -15.69 1.51 -38.96
N PHE A 154 -15.40 0.22 -38.77
CA PHE A 154 -14.95 -0.69 -39.84
C PHE A 154 -15.95 -1.80 -40.15
N THR A 155 -17.26 -1.52 -40.09
CA THR A 155 -18.32 -2.54 -40.27
C THR A 155 -18.19 -3.32 -41.58
N ASN A 156 -17.80 -2.66 -42.66
CA ASN A 156 -17.68 -3.29 -43.98
C ASN A 156 -16.30 -3.87 -44.28
N ASN A 157 -15.31 -3.69 -43.38
CA ASN A 157 -13.95 -4.21 -43.57
C ASN A 157 -13.51 -5.02 -42.35
N GLN A 158 -13.86 -6.30 -42.36
CA GLN A 158 -13.59 -7.23 -41.27
C GLN A 158 -12.09 -7.43 -41.02
N ALA A 159 -11.25 -7.39 -42.06
CA ALA A 159 -9.80 -7.54 -41.92
C ALA A 159 -9.19 -6.37 -41.13
N ILE A 160 -9.54 -5.12 -41.50
CA ILE A 160 -9.09 -3.94 -40.76
C ILE A 160 -9.66 -3.94 -39.33
N GLN A 161 -10.93 -4.35 -39.16
CA GLN A 161 -11.56 -4.45 -37.85
C GLN A 161 -10.77 -5.37 -36.91
N VAL A 162 -10.41 -6.58 -37.36
CA VAL A 162 -9.65 -7.54 -36.55
C VAL A 162 -8.23 -7.06 -36.30
N LEU A 163 -7.54 -6.53 -37.33
CA LEU A 163 -6.19 -5.99 -37.20
C LEU A 163 -6.15 -4.84 -36.16
N LEU A 164 -7.07 -3.89 -36.26
CA LEU A 164 -7.11 -2.75 -35.35
C LEU A 164 -7.45 -3.20 -33.92
N LEU A 165 -8.36 -4.14 -33.75
CA LEU A 165 -8.68 -4.71 -32.44
C LEU A 165 -7.44 -5.39 -31.83
N ALA A 166 -6.68 -6.15 -32.61
CA ALA A 166 -5.43 -6.76 -32.17
C ALA A 166 -4.39 -5.71 -31.75
N VAL A 167 -4.21 -4.64 -32.55
CA VAL A 167 -3.29 -3.54 -32.21
C VAL A 167 -3.67 -2.86 -30.90
N ILE A 168 -4.95 -2.55 -30.69
CA ILE A 168 -5.45 -1.94 -29.45
C ILE A 168 -5.20 -2.84 -28.24
N LEU A 169 -5.49 -4.14 -28.35
CA LEU A 169 -5.30 -5.10 -27.26
C LEU A 169 -3.81 -5.29 -26.92
N VAL A 170 -2.94 -5.43 -27.94
CA VAL A 170 -1.50 -5.59 -27.74
C VAL A 170 -0.87 -4.32 -27.16
N ALA A 171 -1.23 -3.13 -27.66
CA ALA A 171 -0.76 -1.87 -27.08
C ALA A 171 -1.23 -1.70 -25.63
N GLY A 172 -2.49 -2.03 -25.34
CA GLY A 172 -3.04 -2.03 -23.98
C GLY A 172 -2.31 -3.01 -23.04
N LEU A 173 -1.98 -4.21 -23.53
CA LEU A 173 -1.21 -5.21 -22.80
C LEU A 173 0.23 -4.72 -22.53
N ALA A 174 0.89 -4.13 -23.53
CA ALA A 174 2.25 -3.61 -23.38
C ALA A 174 2.31 -2.52 -22.29
N ILE A 175 1.34 -1.59 -22.28
CA ILE A 175 1.24 -0.56 -21.24
C ILE A 175 0.96 -1.21 -19.87
N GLN A 176 0.05 -2.19 -19.81
CA GLN A 176 -0.30 -2.87 -18.56
C GLN A 176 0.87 -3.64 -17.95
N VAL A 177 1.61 -4.41 -18.76
CA VAL A 177 2.80 -5.15 -18.30
C VAL A 177 3.91 -4.19 -17.87
N ARG A 178 4.07 -3.06 -18.56
CA ARG A 178 5.12 -2.08 -18.24
C ARG A 178 4.84 -1.31 -16.95
N LEU A 179 3.58 -1.01 -16.66
CA LEU A 179 3.17 -0.18 -15.51
C LEU A 179 2.75 -1.01 -14.29
N MET A 180 2.37 -2.28 -14.48
CA MET A 180 1.79 -3.14 -13.45
C MET A 180 0.77 -2.40 -12.56
N PRO A 181 -0.26 -1.78 -13.18
CA PRO A 181 -1.02 -0.70 -12.57
C PRO A 181 -1.93 -1.15 -11.44
N TRP A 182 -2.28 -2.43 -11.34
CA TRP A 182 -3.15 -2.93 -10.28
C TRP A 182 -2.40 -2.99 -8.94
N ARG A 183 -3.11 -2.76 -7.83
CA ARG A 183 -2.49 -2.77 -6.48
C ARG A 183 -1.86 -4.10 -6.10
N THR A 184 -2.41 -5.21 -6.57
CA THR A 184 -1.88 -6.55 -6.25
C THR A 184 -1.24 -7.19 -7.48
N SER A 185 -0.12 -7.87 -7.29
CA SER A 185 0.55 -8.62 -8.37
C SER A 185 -0.35 -9.70 -8.96
N LEU A 186 -1.25 -10.28 -8.16
CA LEU A 186 -2.23 -11.25 -8.62
C LEU A 186 -3.24 -10.63 -9.60
N ALA A 187 -3.78 -9.44 -9.29
CA ALA A 187 -4.68 -8.74 -10.20
C ALA A 187 -3.99 -8.38 -11.52
N ASN A 188 -2.73 -7.93 -11.45
CA ASN A 188 -1.92 -7.71 -12.65
C ASN A 188 -1.75 -8.99 -13.48
N LEU A 189 -1.43 -10.12 -12.85
CA LEU A 189 -1.29 -11.40 -13.55
C LEU A 189 -2.60 -11.84 -14.22
N ILE A 190 -3.73 -11.70 -13.53
CA ILE A 190 -5.04 -12.06 -14.09
C ILE A 190 -5.37 -11.18 -15.31
N ASP A 191 -5.11 -9.87 -15.24
CA ASP A 191 -5.37 -8.94 -16.37
C ASP A 191 -4.44 -9.22 -17.56
N VAL A 192 -3.17 -9.57 -17.32
CA VAL A 192 -2.24 -10.06 -18.37
C VAL A 192 -2.81 -11.29 -19.05
N LEU A 193 -3.15 -12.33 -18.26
CA LEU A 193 -3.65 -13.59 -18.79
C LEU A 193 -4.94 -13.37 -19.59
N ALA A 194 -5.89 -12.60 -19.06
CA ALA A 194 -7.13 -12.27 -19.76
C ALA A 194 -6.88 -11.51 -21.06
N SER A 195 -5.98 -10.51 -21.06
CA SER A 195 -5.66 -9.72 -22.26
C SER A 195 -4.94 -10.54 -23.33
N VAL A 196 -4.02 -11.42 -22.93
CA VAL A 196 -3.36 -12.38 -23.84
C VAL A 196 -4.39 -13.34 -24.43
N SER A 197 -5.28 -13.90 -23.61
CA SER A 197 -6.32 -14.82 -24.07
C SER A 197 -7.28 -14.16 -25.07
N VAL A 198 -7.76 -12.95 -24.78
CA VAL A 198 -8.61 -12.21 -25.73
C VAL A 198 -7.86 -11.91 -27.02
N SER A 199 -6.56 -11.58 -26.96
CA SER A 199 -5.75 -11.35 -28.15
C SER A 199 -5.60 -12.62 -29.00
N ILE A 200 -5.37 -13.78 -28.37
CA ILE A 200 -5.33 -15.08 -29.06
C ILE A 200 -6.67 -15.39 -29.72
N LEU A 201 -7.80 -15.12 -29.04
CA LEU A 201 -9.13 -15.33 -29.62
C LEU A 201 -9.37 -14.44 -30.84
N VAL A 202 -8.95 -13.18 -30.79
CA VAL A 202 -9.09 -12.24 -31.91
C VAL A 202 -8.25 -12.72 -33.10
N VAL A 203 -6.98 -13.06 -32.89
CA VAL A 203 -6.10 -13.58 -33.96
C VAL A 203 -6.62 -14.91 -34.50
N GLY A 204 -6.99 -15.86 -33.62
CA GLY A 204 -7.56 -17.14 -34.02
C GLY A 204 -8.84 -16.98 -34.83
N SER A 205 -9.73 -16.07 -34.42
CA SER A 205 -10.98 -15.81 -35.16
C SER A 205 -10.74 -15.29 -36.57
N SER A 206 -9.63 -14.57 -36.82
CA SER A 206 -9.28 -14.12 -38.17
C SER A 206 -8.92 -15.26 -39.12
N LEU A 207 -8.35 -16.35 -38.59
CA LEU A 207 -7.92 -17.50 -39.38
C LEU A 207 -9.11 -18.35 -39.86
N LEU A 208 -10.24 -18.31 -39.14
CA LEU A 208 -11.46 -19.02 -39.52
C LEU A 208 -12.00 -18.61 -40.90
N MET A 209 -11.67 -17.42 -41.40
CA MET A 209 -12.15 -16.94 -42.70
C MET A 209 -11.47 -17.60 -43.90
N VAL A 210 -10.31 -18.23 -43.70
CA VAL A 210 -9.45 -18.75 -44.79
C VAL A 210 -9.31 -20.28 -44.74
N MET A 211 -9.74 -20.92 -43.65
CA MET A 211 -9.48 -22.33 -43.38
C MET A 211 -10.52 -23.28 -43.99
N THR A 212 -10.07 -24.48 -44.37
CA THR A 212 -10.97 -25.57 -44.81
C THR A 212 -11.77 -26.13 -43.62
N ALA A 213 -12.86 -26.87 -43.89
CA ALA A 213 -13.71 -27.42 -42.82
C ALA A 213 -12.95 -28.29 -41.81
N GLN A 214 -11.93 -29.02 -42.26
CA GLN A 214 -11.09 -29.86 -41.40
C GLN A 214 -10.18 -29.01 -40.50
N ASP A 215 -9.60 -27.95 -41.05
CA ASP A 215 -8.73 -27.02 -40.33
C ASP A 215 -9.52 -26.19 -39.29
N VAL A 216 -10.77 -25.82 -39.60
CA VAL A 216 -11.68 -25.15 -38.68
C VAL A 216 -11.95 -26.00 -37.44
N GLY A 217 -12.15 -27.31 -37.59
CA GLY A 217 -12.34 -28.22 -36.45
C GLY A 217 -11.14 -28.27 -35.51
N LEU A 218 -9.93 -28.28 -36.07
CA LEU A 218 -8.68 -28.22 -35.30
C LEU A 218 -8.57 -26.89 -34.54
N LEU A 219 -8.80 -25.76 -35.21
CA LEU A 219 -8.72 -24.44 -34.59
C LEU A 219 -9.78 -24.25 -33.49
N GLN A 220 -11.02 -24.67 -33.73
CA GLN A 220 -12.10 -24.63 -32.74
C GLN A 220 -11.74 -25.45 -31.50
N THR A 221 -11.13 -26.63 -31.70
CA THR A 221 -10.66 -27.48 -30.59
C THR A 221 -9.59 -26.74 -29.78
N TRP A 222 -8.59 -26.15 -30.43
CA TRP A 222 -7.56 -25.35 -29.77
C TRP A 222 -8.11 -24.15 -28.99
N ILE A 223 -9.04 -23.40 -29.59
CA ILE A 223 -9.71 -22.27 -28.93
C ILE A 223 -10.48 -22.75 -27.70
N SER A 224 -11.22 -23.86 -27.81
CA SER A 224 -12.00 -24.43 -26.70
C SER A 224 -11.09 -24.91 -25.56
N LEU A 225 -9.97 -25.57 -25.88
CA LEU A 225 -8.97 -25.97 -24.88
C LEU A 225 -8.32 -24.77 -24.19
N HIS A 226 -8.02 -23.70 -24.94
CA HIS A 226 -7.47 -22.47 -24.36
C HIS A 226 -8.46 -21.77 -23.42
N LEU A 227 -9.74 -21.68 -23.81
CA LEU A 227 -10.80 -21.15 -22.96
C LEU A 227 -10.98 -21.99 -21.69
N LEU A 228 -10.95 -23.33 -21.82
CA LEU A 228 -11.04 -24.23 -20.67
C LEU A 228 -9.83 -24.06 -19.73
N ALA A 229 -8.62 -23.95 -20.27
CA ALA A 229 -7.40 -23.77 -19.48
C ALA A 229 -7.41 -22.43 -18.73
N THR A 230 -7.80 -21.34 -19.40
CA THR A 230 -7.86 -20.00 -18.80
C THR A 230 -8.93 -19.91 -17.72
N PHE A 231 -10.11 -20.49 -17.95
CA PHE A 231 -11.15 -20.63 -16.94
C PHE A 231 -10.68 -21.52 -15.77
N GLY A 232 -9.99 -22.62 -16.05
CA GLY A 232 -9.40 -23.50 -15.04
C GLY A 232 -8.40 -22.77 -14.14
N ILE A 233 -7.48 -21.97 -14.72
CA ILE A 233 -6.55 -21.13 -13.96
C ILE A 233 -7.30 -20.14 -13.07
N PHE A 234 -8.32 -19.47 -13.62
CA PHE A 234 -9.15 -18.54 -12.85
C PHE A 234 -9.82 -19.22 -11.65
N VAL A 235 -10.45 -20.39 -11.86
CA VAL A 235 -11.05 -21.18 -10.77
C VAL A 235 -10.00 -21.60 -9.74
N CYS A 236 -8.83 -22.09 -10.16
CA CYS A 236 -7.73 -22.45 -9.27
C CYS A 236 -7.25 -21.26 -8.43
N VAL A 237 -7.15 -20.06 -9.01
CA VAL A 237 -6.79 -18.84 -8.28
C VAL A 237 -7.86 -18.48 -7.25
N VAL A 238 -9.14 -18.49 -7.63
CA VAL A 238 -10.26 -18.20 -6.73
C VAL A 238 -10.32 -19.21 -5.59
N VAL A 239 -10.18 -20.50 -5.89
CA VAL A 239 -10.16 -21.58 -4.90
C VAL A 239 -8.96 -21.43 -3.98
N ASN A 240 -7.74 -21.23 -4.50
CA ASN A 240 -6.55 -21.03 -3.66
C ASN A 240 -6.68 -19.79 -2.76
N HIS A 241 -7.24 -18.69 -3.28
CA HIS A 241 -7.48 -17.50 -2.48
C HIS A 241 -8.55 -17.73 -1.40
N SER A 242 -9.60 -18.47 -1.74
CA SER A 242 -10.66 -18.85 -0.80
C SER A 242 -10.12 -19.81 0.27
N LEU A 243 -9.29 -20.78 -0.12
CA LEU A 243 -8.60 -21.68 0.81
C LEU A 243 -7.63 -20.90 1.70
N LYS A 244 -6.90 -19.91 1.18
CA LYS A 244 -6.04 -19.03 1.99
C LYS A 244 -6.81 -18.22 3.01
N TRP A 245 -8.09 -17.91 2.76
CA TRP A 245 -8.97 -17.35 3.78
C TRP A 245 -9.11 -18.29 4.99
N PHE A 246 -9.07 -19.59 4.74
CA PHE A 246 -9.15 -20.64 5.77
C PHE A 246 -7.77 -21.14 6.26
N VAL A 247 -6.67 -20.81 5.58
CA VAL A 247 -5.30 -21.19 6.00
C VAL A 247 -4.86 -20.30 7.16
N SER A 248 -4.09 -20.89 8.08
CA SER A 248 -3.50 -20.21 9.21
C SER A 248 -2.71 -18.96 8.77
N LYS A 249 -2.90 -17.88 9.52
CA LYS A 249 -2.18 -16.61 9.35
C LYS A 249 -0.67 -16.84 9.22
N LYS A 250 -0.04 -16.18 8.25
CA LYS A 250 1.40 -16.31 7.93
C LYS A 250 2.30 -15.94 9.10
N TYR A 251 1.92 -14.92 9.87
CA TYR A 251 2.64 -14.40 11.03
C TYR A 251 1.81 -14.62 12.28
N GLN A 252 2.46 -15.10 13.35
CA GLN A 252 1.81 -15.22 14.66
C GLN A 252 1.77 -13.87 15.36
N VAL A 253 2.76 -13.01 15.11
CA VAL A 253 2.89 -11.71 15.77
C VAL A 253 3.33 -10.66 14.76
N PHE A 254 2.70 -9.50 14.84
CA PHE A 254 3.13 -8.27 14.18
C PHE A 254 3.49 -7.25 15.26
N ILE A 255 4.67 -6.63 15.17
CA ILE A 255 5.10 -5.62 16.15
C ILE A 255 4.99 -4.22 15.52
N SER A 256 3.91 -3.51 15.87
CA SER A 256 3.69 -2.11 15.51
C SER A 256 4.50 -1.20 16.43
N HIS A 257 5.28 -0.30 15.84
CA HIS A 257 6.17 0.57 16.59
C HIS A 257 6.52 1.86 15.83
N HIS A 258 6.89 2.90 16.58
CA HIS A 258 7.43 4.12 15.99
C HIS A 258 8.88 3.90 15.52
N LYS A 259 9.19 4.24 14.26
CA LYS A 259 10.51 3.96 13.64
C LYS A 259 11.66 4.66 14.37
N GLY A 260 11.45 5.90 14.84
CA GLY A 260 12.49 6.66 15.55
C GLY A 260 12.67 6.20 17.00
N SER A 261 11.61 6.24 17.79
CA SER A 261 11.67 6.04 19.24
C SER A 261 11.65 4.59 19.70
N ALA A 262 11.18 3.65 18.87
CA ALA A 262 10.89 2.28 19.31
C ALA A 262 11.52 1.17 18.44
N ALA A 263 12.21 1.49 17.32
CA ALA A 263 12.74 0.45 16.43
C ALA A 263 13.75 -0.48 17.12
N ALA A 264 14.65 0.08 17.92
CA ALA A 264 15.59 -0.68 18.76
C ALA A 264 14.86 -1.64 19.70
N LEU A 265 13.84 -1.13 20.40
CA LEU A 265 13.03 -1.90 21.34
C LEU A 265 12.22 -2.99 20.65
N ALA A 266 11.64 -2.70 19.49
CA ALA A 266 10.87 -3.65 18.70
C ALA A 266 11.73 -4.82 18.20
N ARG A 267 12.96 -4.53 17.73
CA ARG A 267 13.93 -5.57 17.37
C ARG A 267 14.33 -6.40 18.58
N TRP A 268 14.58 -5.76 19.73
CA TRP A 268 14.88 -6.47 20.96
C TRP A 268 13.74 -7.40 21.39
N PHE A 269 12.48 -6.94 21.34
CA PHE A 269 11.30 -7.79 21.56
C PHE A 269 11.29 -8.99 20.61
N LYS A 270 11.43 -8.74 19.30
CA LYS A 270 11.50 -9.81 18.29
C LYS A 270 12.61 -10.82 18.61
N THR A 271 13.82 -10.35 18.91
CA THR A 271 14.95 -11.21 19.27
C THR A 271 14.67 -12.03 20.52
N CYS A 272 14.10 -11.44 21.57
CA CYS A 272 13.79 -12.19 22.78
C CYS A 272 12.68 -13.21 22.60
N MET A 273 11.66 -12.90 21.79
CA MET A 273 10.63 -13.86 21.42
C MET A 273 11.19 -15.01 20.57
N LEU A 274 12.13 -14.74 19.65
CA LEU A 274 12.78 -15.75 18.80
C LEU A 274 13.85 -16.57 19.53
N ALA A 275 14.53 -15.98 20.52
CA ALA A 275 15.54 -16.67 21.33
C ALA A 275 14.94 -17.81 22.16
N GLN A 276 13.61 -17.84 22.31
CA GLN A 276 12.91 -18.95 22.93
C GLN A 276 12.85 -20.16 21.97
N GLN A 277 13.76 -21.11 22.19
CA GLN A 277 14.02 -22.27 21.32
C GLN A 277 12.82 -23.20 21.05
N ARG A 278 11.71 -23.08 21.79
CA ARG A 278 10.55 -23.97 21.66
C ARG A 278 9.58 -23.59 20.55
N LEU A 279 9.62 -22.35 20.04
CA LEU A 279 8.68 -21.89 19.04
C LEU A 279 9.40 -21.36 17.79
N LYS A 280 9.10 -21.95 16.63
CA LYS A 280 9.45 -21.36 15.33
C LYS A 280 8.50 -20.20 15.04
N LEU A 281 8.58 -19.14 15.84
CA LEU A 281 7.67 -18.00 15.72
C LEU A 281 7.93 -17.25 14.42
N LYS A 282 6.85 -16.93 13.70
CA LYS A 282 6.88 -16.03 12.54
C LYS A 282 6.45 -14.64 12.99
N ILE A 283 7.43 -13.77 13.24
CA ILE A 283 7.21 -12.41 13.73
C ILE A 283 7.51 -11.43 12.59
N PHE A 284 6.51 -10.62 12.23
CA PHE A 284 6.68 -9.53 11.26
C PHE A 284 7.10 -8.25 11.95
N LEU A 285 8.06 -7.55 11.36
CA LEU A 285 8.53 -6.24 11.79
C LEU A 285 8.72 -5.34 10.57
N ASP A 286 8.04 -4.17 10.55
CA ASP A 286 8.09 -3.18 9.45
C ASP A 286 9.52 -2.92 8.96
N SER A 287 10.45 -2.70 9.89
CA SER A 287 11.85 -2.36 9.55
C SER A 287 12.65 -3.44 8.84
N ASP A 288 12.19 -4.69 8.87
CA ASP A 288 12.95 -5.83 8.36
C ASP A 288 12.44 -6.32 7.00
N ASP A 289 11.14 -6.16 6.73
CA ASP A 289 10.44 -6.87 5.65
C ASP A 289 9.53 -5.98 4.77
N LEU A 290 9.45 -4.66 5.00
CA LEU A 290 8.50 -3.81 4.27
C LEU A 290 9.05 -3.29 2.93
N LEU A 291 8.51 -3.83 1.83
CA LEU A 291 8.77 -3.35 0.47
C LEU A 291 7.77 -2.27 0.00
N SER A 292 6.54 -2.27 0.55
CA SER A 292 5.53 -1.26 0.24
C SER A 292 4.59 -1.03 1.42
N VAL A 293 4.25 0.23 1.67
CA VAL A 293 3.36 0.63 2.77
C VAL A 293 1.92 0.15 2.56
N ASP A 294 1.50 0.01 1.31
CA ASP A 294 0.16 -0.48 0.96
C ASP A 294 -0.08 -1.92 1.44
N ALA A 295 0.96 -2.77 1.46
CA ALA A 295 0.85 -4.15 1.92
C ALA A 295 0.80 -4.29 3.45
N LEU A 296 1.22 -3.25 4.19
CA LEU A 296 1.38 -3.29 5.64
C LEU A 296 0.06 -3.59 6.35
N PHE A 297 -1.01 -2.90 5.94
CA PHE A 297 -2.32 -3.04 6.57
C PHE A 297 -2.98 -4.37 6.20
N ASP A 298 -2.76 -4.86 4.98
CA ASP A 298 -3.20 -6.20 4.57
C ASP A 298 -2.49 -7.30 5.35
N ILE A 299 -1.21 -7.13 5.66
CA ILE A 299 -0.46 -8.06 6.50
C ILE A 299 -1.07 -8.09 7.90
N VAL A 300 -1.31 -6.93 8.52
CA VAL A 300 -1.94 -6.83 9.83
C VAL A 300 -3.33 -7.48 9.81
N ALA A 301 -4.19 -7.09 8.88
CA ALA A 301 -5.58 -7.55 8.80
C ALA A 301 -5.70 -9.05 8.48
N HIS A 302 -4.96 -9.52 7.49
CA HIS A 302 -5.20 -10.82 6.87
C HIS A 302 -4.14 -11.86 7.15
N GLN A 303 -2.91 -11.46 7.48
CA GLN A 303 -1.77 -12.38 7.60
C GLN A 303 -1.21 -12.53 9.02
N THR A 304 -1.72 -11.77 9.99
CA THR A 304 -1.25 -11.77 11.38
C THR A 304 -2.27 -12.39 12.35
N GLN A 305 -1.80 -13.15 13.34
CA GLN A 305 -2.64 -13.67 14.44
C GLN A 305 -2.77 -12.69 15.62
N ASN A 306 -1.68 -12.05 16.03
CA ASN A 306 -1.67 -11.10 17.14
C ASN A 306 -0.87 -9.84 16.77
N VAL A 307 -1.29 -8.69 17.27
CA VAL A 307 -0.59 -7.42 17.10
C VAL A 307 -0.08 -6.94 18.45
N ILE A 308 1.21 -6.64 18.52
CA ILE A 308 1.82 -5.98 19.67
C ILE A 308 2.03 -4.50 19.32
N LEU A 309 1.45 -3.60 20.11
CA LEU A 309 1.67 -2.15 19.96
C LEU A 309 2.73 -1.70 20.96
N ILE A 310 3.89 -1.23 20.51
CA ILE A 310 4.90 -0.64 21.41
C ILE A 310 4.61 0.85 21.55
N LEU A 311 3.87 1.20 22.60
CA LEU A 311 3.41 2.56 22.85
C LEU A 311 4.51 3.37 23.52
N THR A 312 4.98 4.40 22.81
CA THR A 312 5.92 5.42 23.28
C THR A 312 5.25 6.78 23.14
N LYS A 313 5.85 7.85 23.68
CA LYS A 313 5.32 9.22 23.46
C LYS A 313 5.09 9.58 21.99
N GLU A 314 5.86 8.98 21.07
CA GLU A 314 5.79 9.27 19.62
C GLU A 314 4.94 8.26 18.85
N TYR A 315 4.32 7.27 19.51
CA TYR A 315 3.61 6.21 18.78
C TYR A 315 2.44 6.76 17.94
N PHE A 316 1.62 7.62 18.54
CA PHE A 316 0.43 8.20 17.90
C PHE A 316 0.76 9.27 16.85
N THR A 317 1.99 9.79 16.82
CA THR A 317 2.37 10.85 15.89
C THR A 317 2.57 10.31 14.46
N ARG A 318 2.82 9.01 14.29
CA ARG A 318 3.06 8.38 12.99
C ARG A 318 1.76 7.81 12.39
N PRO A 319 1.33 8.28 11.20
CA PRO A 319 0.11 7.82 10.53
C PRO A 319 0.04 6.30 10.35
N TRP A 320 1.17 5.70 10.00
CA TRP A 320 1.26 4.27 9.71
C TRP A 320 1.00 3.38 10.92
N CYS A 321 1.50 3.76 12.10
CA CYS A 321 1.23 3.03 13.34
C CYS A 321 -0.26 3.03 13.67
N MET A 322 -0.93 4.16 13.42
CA MET A 322 -2.38 4.24 13.60
C MET A 322 -3.16 3.47 12.54
N GLY A 323 -2.69 3.44 11.30
CA GLY A 323 -3.25 2.57 10.27
C GLY A 323 -3.18 1.10 10.65
N GLU A 324 -2.01 0.63 11.10
CA GLU A 324 -1.83 -0.73 11.62
C GLU A 324 -2.79 -1.02 12.79
N PHE A 325 -2.89 -0.10 13.74
CA PHE A 325 -3.76 -0.25 14.90
C PHE A 325 -5.25 -0.34 14.49
N VAL A 326 -5.71 0.56 13.63
CA VAL A 326 -7.09 0.56 13.11
C VAL A 326 -7.38 -0.71 12.32
N SER A 327 -6.47 -1.13 11.44
CA SER A 327 -6.62 -2.37 10.66
C SER A 327 -6.74 -3.60 11.55
N ALA A 328 -5.94 -3.67 12.63
CA ALA A 328 -6.03 -4.75 13.61
C ALA A 328 -7.43 -4.81 14.26
N ILE A 329 -7.98 -3.66 14.68
CA ILE A 329 -9.31 -3.58 15.27
C ILE A 329 -10.41 -3.97 14.27
N GLN A 330 -10.37 -3.42 13.06
CA GLN A 330 -11.38 -3.69 12.04
C GLN A 330 -11.45 -5.17 11.68
N SER A 331 -10.28 -5.82 11.59
CA SER A 331 -10.15 -7.25 11.28
C SER A 331 -10.23 -8.16 12.50
N ARG A 332 -10.52 -7.60 13.68
CA ARG A 332 -10.65 -8.33 14.96
C ARG A 332 -9.42 -9.18 15.28
N VAL A 333 -8.24 -8.67 14.93
CA VAL A 333 -6.96 -9.29 15.29
C VAL A 333 -6.70 -8.96 16.76
N PRO A 334 -6.45 -9.96 17.63
CA PRO A 334 -6.05 -9.73 19.02
C PRO A 334 -4.88 -8.74 19.13
N ILE A 335 -4.98 -7.82 20.07
CA ILE A 335 -4.01 -6.74 20.28
C ILE A 335 -3.50 -6.84 21.71
N VAL A 336 -2.19 -6.66 21.90
CA VAL A 336 -1.57 -6.44 23.20
C VAL A 336 -0.75 -5.15 23.12
N ALA A 337 -0.99 -4.22 24.05
CA ALA A 337 -0.24 -2.98 24.12
C ALA A 337 0.91 -3.13 25.13
N VAL A 338 2.12 -2.75 24.73
CA VAL A 338 3.28 -2.60 25.61
C VAL A 338 3.50 -1.11 25.81
N LYS A 339 3.10 -0.60 26.97
CA LYS A 339 3.16 0.83 27.27
C LYS A 339 4.48 1.16 27.94
N CYS A 340 5.30 1.97 27.26
CA CYS A 340 6.53 2.47 27.85
C CYS A 340 6.24 3.60 28.84
N LYS A 341 7.05 3.74 29.89
CA LYS A 341 6.91 4.83 30.89
C LYS A 341 6.89 6.24 30.28
N ASP A 342 7.53 6.44 29.13
CA ASP A 342 7.53 7.73 28.41
C ASP A 342 6.22 8.02 27.69
N CYS A 343 5.33 7.04 27.53
CA CYS A 343 4.00 7.22 26.98
C CYS A 343 3.07 7.84 28.04
N GLU A 344 2.89 9.16 27.96
CA GLU A 344 2.00 9.92 28.84
C GLU A 344 0.55 9.42 28.80
N THR A 345 -0.30 9.95 29.70
CA THR A 345 -1.70 9.55 29.86
C THR A 345 -2.43 9.52 28.52
N LEU A 346 -2.98 8.35 28.21
CA LEU A 346 -3.78 8.09 27.02
C LEU A 346 -5.11 8.85 27.13
N ASN A 347 -5.15 10.15 26.91
CA ASN A 347 -6.41 10.90 26.80
C ASN A 347 -6.85 10.94 25.33
N THR A 348 -7.98 10.30 24.98
CA THR A 348 -8.49 10.20 23.60
C THR A 348 -8.65 11.56 22.97
N ASP A 349 -9.25 12.53 23.65
CA ASP A 349 -9.54 13.82 23.04
C ASP A 349 -8.26 14.57 22.68
N LEU A 350 -7.28 14.55 23.60
CA LEU A 350 -5.97 15.15 23.38
C LEU A 350 -5.19 14.40 22.29
N ILE A 351 -5.21 13.08 22.25
CA ILE A 351 -4.50 12.30 21.22
C ILE A 351 -5.15 12.51 19.86
N VAL A 352 -6.47 12.54 19.76
CA VAL A 352 -7.18 12.75 18.50
C VAL A 352 -6.93 14.17 17.98
N GLU A 353 -6.95 15.18 18.85
CA GLU A 353 -6.59 16.54 18.50
C GLU A 353 -5.13 16.65 18.06
N HIS A 354 -4.22 16.02 18.79
CA HIS A 354 -2.80 15.96 18.45
C HIS A 354 -2.55 15.28 17.10
N VAL A 355 -3.18 14.13 16.86
CA VAL A 355 -3.16 13.41 15.58
C VAL A 355 -3.67 14.29 14.44
N ARG A 356 -4.79 14.99 14.64
CA ARG A 356 -5.34 15.92 13.64
C ARG A 356 -4.41 17.08 13.32
N SER A 357 -3.67 17.56 14.32
CA SER A 357 -2.74 18.69 14.17
C SER A 357 -1.42 18.31 13.50
N ILE A 358 -0.89 17.12 13.78
CA ILE A 358 0.41 16.67 13.27
C ILE A 358 0.29 16.12 11.85
N TRP A 359 -0.80 15.41 11.54
CA TRP A 359 -0.91 14.74 10.26
C TRP A 359 -1.27 15.72 9.15
N LYS A 360 -0.36 15.84 8.18
CA LYS A 360 -0.63 16.52 6.91
C LYS A 360 -1.88 15.93 6.25
N GLU A 361 -2.64 16.77 5.55
CA GLU A 361 -3.83 16.34 4.80
C GLU A 361 -3.52 15.22 3.79
N SER A 362 -2.31 15.18 3.23
CA SER A 362 -1.86 14.09 2.38
C SER A 362 -1.77 12.74 3.10
N HIS A 363 -1.34 12.71 4.37
CA HIS A 363 -1.30 11.48 5.17
C HIS A 363 -2.71 10.99 5.49
N LYS A 364 -3.62 11.92 5.84
CA LYS A 364 -5.03 11.60 6.12
C LYS A 364 -5.72 11.06 4.87
N ALA A 365 -5.46 11.68 3.72
CA ALA A 365 -5.97 11.25 2.43
C ALA A 365 -5.49 9.83 2.09
N LEU A 366 -4.20 9.56 2.26
CA LEU A 366 -3.59 8.26 2.01
C LEU A 366 -4.14 7.17 2.92
N LEU A 367 -4.22 7.42 4.24
CA LEU A 367 -4.85 6.52 5.19
C LEU A 367 -6.32 6.26 4.86
N SER A 368 -7.07 7.31 4.49
CA SER A 368 -8.47 7.16 4.10
C SER A 368 -8.63 6.34 2.83
N SER A 369 -7.70 6.42 1.88
CA SER A 369 -7.70 5.59 0.68
C SER A 369 -7.47 4.11 1.00
N LEU A 370 -6.85 3.83 2.15
CA LEU A 370 -6.63 2.50 2.69
C LEU A 370 -7.72 2.09 3.70
N GLY A 371 -8.82 2.85 3.80
CA GLY A 371 -9.96 2.55 4.67
C GLY A 371 -9.80 2.99 6.13
N VAL A 372 -8.73 3.71 6.47
CA VAL A 372 -8.47 4.24 7.81
C VAL A 372 -8.96 5.69 7.90
N THR A 373 -10.08 5.91 8.58
CA THR A 373 -10.69 7.24 8.76
C THR A 373 -10.40 7.80 10.15
N GLU A 374 -10.49 9.12 10.33
CA GLU A 374 -10.29 9.76 11.64
C GLU A 374 -11.25 9.22 12.71
N GLY A 375 -12.50 8.93 12.35
CA GLY A 375 -13.47 8.35 13.28
C GLY A 375 -13.08 6.94 13.75
N LEU A 376 -12.44 6.16 12.88
CA LEU A 376 -11.91 4.85 13.24
C LEU A 376 -10.66 4.97 14.13
N VAL A 377 -9.82 5.97 13.88
CA VAL A 377 -8.68 6.30 14.76
C VAL A 377 -9.15 6.67 16.16
N ALA A 378 -10.13 7.56 16.30
CA ALA A 378 -10.70 7.92 17.59
C ALA A 378 -11.30 6.70 18.31
N LYS A 379 -12.02 5.84 17.58
CA LYS A 379 -12.56 4.58 18.13
C LYS A 379 -11.46 3.61 18.59
N ALA A 380 -10.35 3.55 17.85
CA ALA A 380 -9.22 2.71 18.20
C ALA A 380 -8.55 3.17 19.51
N ILE A 381 -8.35 4.48 19.67
CA ILE A 381 -7.78 5.06 20.90
C ILE A 381 -8.74 4.85 22.08
N ALA A 382 -10.05 5.01 21.88
CA ALA A 382 -11.05 4.72 22.91
C ALA A 382 -11.01 3.25 23.37
N HIS A 383 -10.80 2.28 22.47
CA HIS A 383 -10.61 0.87 22.86
C HIS A 383 -9.41 0.67 23.78
N LEU A 384 -8.32 1.41 23.55
CA LEU A 384 -7.14 1.35 24.38
C LEU A 384 -7.39 1.97 25.76
N GLN A 385 -8.11 3.10 25.85
CA GLN A 385 -8.46 3.76 27.10
C GLN A 385 -9.40 2.95 28.00
N HIS A 386 -10.42 2.32 27.40
CA HIS A 386 -11.42 1.57 28.15
C HIS A 386 -10.93 0.20 28.63
N ASN A 387 -9.61 -0.05 28.59
CA ASN A 387 -8.97 -1.30 28.99
C ASN A 387 -9.55 -2.54 28.29
N ILE A 388 -10.06 -2.37 27.06
CA ILE A 388 -10.53 -3.50 26.23
C ILE A 388 -9.32 -4.29 25.71
N ILE A 389 -8.21 -3.58 25.48
CA ILE A 389 -6.94 -4.14 25.02
C ILE A 389 -6.06 -4.38 26.25
N PRO A 390 -5.50 -5.58 26.44
CA PRO A 390 -4.54 -5.84 27.51
C PRO A 390 -3.31 -4.95 27.35
N VAL A 391 -2.94 -4.26 28.44
CA VAL A 391 -1.77 -3.37 28.50
C VAL A 391 -0.74 -3.96 29.46
N VAL A 392 0.50 -4.10 28.99
CA VAL A 392 1.67 -4.48 29.80
C VAL A 392 2.58 -3.27 29.92
N GLU A 393 2.81 -2.80 31.14
CA GLU A 393 3.69 -1.66 31.40
C GLU A 393 5.16 -2.06 31.28
N LEU A 394 5.95 -1.26 30.57
CA LEU A 394 7.37 -1.46 30.35
C LEU A 394 8.15 -0.26 30.89
N ASP A 395 8.93 -0.53 31.93
CA ASP A 395 9.97 0.37 32.38
C ASP A 395 11.30 0.05 31.69
N ARG A 396 11.69 0.93 30.76
CA ARG A 396 12.98 0.82 30.04
C ARG A 396 14.20 0.95 30.96
N SER A 397 14.03 1.56 32.12
CA SER A 397 15.07 1.72 33.14
C SER A 397 15.10 0.57 34.16
N ALA A 398 14.09 -0.28 34.20
CA ALA A 398 14.04 -1.42 35.12
C ALA A 398 15.10 -2.47 34.80
N SER A 399 15.26 -3.42 35.73
CA SER A 399 16.21 -4.52 35.58
C SER A 399 15.91 -5.34 34.33
N GLU A 400 16.93 -6.00 33.79
CA GLU A 400 16.78 -6.83 32.60
C GLU A 400 15.79 -7.98 32.82
N SER A 401 15.81 -8.58 34.00
CA SER A 401 14.83 -9.59 34.40
C SER A 401 13.40 -9.06 34.34
N ASP A 402 13.16 -7.83 34.78
CA ASP A 402 11.82 -7.22 34.74
C ASP A 402 11.36 -6.99 33.29
N GLN A 403 12.26 -6.50 32.44
CA GLN A 403 11.93 -6.29 31.03
C GLN A 403 11.69 -7.60 30.28
N VAL A 404 12.45 -8.65 30.59
CA VAL A 404 12.24 -10.00 30.05
C VAL A 404 10.91 -10.57 30.54
N ASN A 405 10.53 -10.32 31.80
CA ASN A 405 9.21 -10.68 32.33
C ASN A 405 8.09 -9.96 31.59
N VAL A 406 8.28 -8.70 31.19
CA VAL A 406 7.34 -7.97 30.33
C VAL A 406 7.17 -8.64 28.96
N VAL A 407 8.26 -9.10 28.33
CA VAL A 407 8.17 -9.88 27.08
C VAL A 407 7.37 -11.16 27.30
N SER A 408 7.63 -11.89 28.39
CA SER A 408 6.89 -13.12 28.72
C SER A 408 5.40 -12.85 28.93
N ALA A 409 5.05 -11.83 29.73
CA ALA A 409 3.67 -11.41 29.95
C ALA A 409 2.97 -10.98 28.65
N THR A 410 3.71 -10.32 27.74
CA THR A 410 3.18 -9.93 26.42
C THR A 410 2.88 -11.16 25.57
N MET A 411 3.75 -12.17 25.58
CA MET A 411 3.54 -13.44 24.85
C MET A 411 2.36 -14.23 25.41
N GLU A 412 2.22 -14.26 26.73
CA GLU A 412 1.09 -14.89 27.43
C GLU A 412 -0.23 -14.19 27.06
N ALA A 413 -0.25 -12.86 27.08
CA ALA A 413 -1.41 -12.06 26.64
C ALA A 413 -1.77 -12.30 25.16
N CYS A 414 -0.77 -12.58 24.31
CA CYS A 414 -0.97 -12.99 22.91
C CYS A 414 -1.42 -14.47 22.76
N ARG A 415 -1.60 -15.19 23.88
CA ARG A 415 -1.92 -16.63 23.92
C ARG A 415 -0.93 -17.49 23.13
N LEU A 416 0.34 -17.08 23.09
CA LEU A 416 1.38 -17.85 22.42
C LEU A 416 1.86 -19.02 23.28
N GLY A 417 1.54 -19.00 24.58
CA GLY A 417 1.88 -19.99 25.62
C GLY A 417 2.46 -19.31 26.87
N THR A 418 2.70 -20.06 27.94
CA THR A 418 3.44 -19.60 29.12
C THR A 418 4.91 -19.98 29.01
N PHE A 419 5.82 -19.06 29.34
CA PHE A 419 7.23 -19.23 29.04
C PHE A 419 8.17 -18.86 30.20
N ALA A 420 9.12 -19.75 30.46
CA ALA A 420 10.32 -19.47 31.21
C ALA A 420 11.48 -19.32 30.22
N PHE A 421 12.19 -18.20 30.27
CA PHE A 421 13.40 -18.02 29.49
C PHE A 421 14.49 -18.98 30.00
N SER A 422 15.16 -19.69 29.11
CA SER A 422 16.37 -20.43 29.49
C SER A 422 17.49 -19.44 29.83
N LYS A 423 18.45 -19.84 30.67
CA LYS A 423 19.60 -18.99 31.02
C LYS A 423 20.40 -18.58 29.78
N GLU A 424 20.48 -19.44 28.78
CA GLU A 424 21.14 -19.18 27.50
C GLU A 424 20.39 -18.13 26.68
N ALA A 425 19.05 -18.20 26.61
CA ALA A 425 18.22 -17.22 25.93
C ALA A 425 18.30 -15.84 26.62
N GLN A 426 18.32 -15.82 27.96
CA GLN A 426 18.58 -14.60 28.73
C GLN A 426 19.95 -14.01 28.37
N THR A 427 20.98 -14.85 28.24
CA THR A 427 22.34 -14.43 27.88
C THR A 427 22.44 -13.88 26.45
N CYS A 428 21.71 -14.46 25.49
CA CYS A 428 21.62 -13.92 24.13
C CYS A 428 20.88 -12.57 24.08
N CYS A 429 19.72 -12.44 24.75
CA CYS A 429 19.03 -11.17 24.91
C CYS A 429 19.92 -10.12 25.58
N PHE A 430 20.70 -10.53 26.58
CA PHE A 430 21.69 -9.72 27.27
C PHE A 430 22.77 -9.20 26.32
N LEU A 431 23.39 -10.06 25.50
CA LEU A 431 24.43 -9.65 24.56
C LEU A 431 23.91 -8.68 23.49
N VAL A 432 22.71 -8.91 22.98
CA VAL A 432 22.08 -8.04 21.97
C VAL A 432 21.71 -6.69 22.56
N ARG A 433 21.09 -6.67 23.75
CA ARG A 433 20.78 -5.42 24.47
C ARG A 433 22.05 -4.68 24.85
N ARG A 434 23.04 -5.35 25.41
CA ARG A 434 24.31 -4.73 25.82
C ARG A 434 25.02 -4.13 24.61
N LYS A 435 24.99 -4.75 23.43
CA LYS A 435 25.49 -4.13 22.20
C LYS A 435 24.66 -2.92 21.75
N LEU A 436 23.33 -2.98 21.80
CA LEU A 436 22.46 -1.87 21.43
C LEU A 436 22.55 -0.68 22.41
N VAL A 437 22.55 -0.96 23.71
CA VAL A 437 22.64 -0.01 24.80
C VAL A 437 24.06 0.51 24.93
N LEU A 438 25.15 -0.26 24.74
CA LEU A 438 26.48 0.35 24.64
C LEU A 438 26.54 1.31 23.44
N LEU A 439 26.00 0.93 22.28
CA LEU A 439 26.03 1.82 21.12
C LEU A 439 25.27 3.12 21.40
N THR A 440 24.13 3.03 22.09
CA THR A 440 23.25 4.18 22.32
C THR A 440 23.68 4.99 23.55
N ARG A 441 24.09 4.34 24.64
CA ARG A 441 24.48 4.95 25.92
C ARG A 441 25.89 5.50 25.89
N THR A 442 26.83 4.87 25.19
CA THR A 442 28.13 5.51 24.91
C THR A 442 27.93 6.77 24.07
N VAL A 443 27.01 6.76 23.10
CA VAL A 443 26.70 7.96 22.32
C VAL A 443 25.97 9.02 23.15
N VAL A 444 24.97 8.64 23.95
CA VAL A 444 24.16 9.57 24.77
C VAL A 444 24.92 10.11 25.98
N ASP A 445 25.68 9.31 26.73
CA ASP A 445 26.46 9.81 27.89
C ASP A 445 27.61 10.75 27.43
N ILE A 446 28.14 10.54 26.22
CA ILE A 446 29.08 11.47 25.57
C ILE A 446 28.39 12.77 25.14
N LEU A 447 27.11 12.72 24.78
CA LEU A 447 26.29 13.86 24.35
C LEU A 447 25.74 14.69 25.53
N ASP A 448 25.27 14.04 26.59
CA ASP A 448 24.46 14.66 27.66
C ASP A 448 25.32 15.31 28.76
N GLU A 449 26.52 14.80 29.04
CA GLU A 449 27.40 15.38 30.07
C GLU A 449 28.38 16.44 29.54
N GLY A 450 28.48 16.64 28.22
CA GLY A 450 29.54 17.48 27.62
C GLY A 450 30.97 17.02 27.99
N ARG A 451 31.12 15.84 28.60
CA ARG A 451 32.39 15.26 29.06
C ARG A 451 33.10 14.52 27.93
N VAL A 452 33.49 15.30 26.95
CA VAL A 452 34.34 14.88 25.84
C VAL A 452 35.72 14.40 26.35
N ASP A 453 36.13 14.80 27.56
CA ASP A 453 37.40 14.40 28.19
C ASP A 453 37.50 12.90 28.54
N ILE A 454 36.38 12.18 28.64
CA ILE A 454 36.39 10.73 28.97
C ILE A 454 37.02 9.92 27.82
N LEU A 455 36.85 10.34 26.57
CA LEU A 455 37.49 9.70 25.40
C LEU A 455 39.01 9.94 25.34
N GLY A 456 39.51 10.99 26.01
CA GLY A 456 40.94 11.27 26.12
C GLY A 456 41.65 10.46 27.22
N ASN A 457 40.90 9.90 28.18
CA ASN A 457 41.48 9.21 29.32
C ASN A 457 41.64 7.72 29.03
N ARG A 458 42.90 7.27 28.82
CA ARG A 458 43.25 5.87 28.47
C ARG A 458 42.66 4.82 29.43
N SER A 459 42.38 5.19 30.68
CA SER A 459 41.85 4.29 31.71
C SER A 459 40.36 3.97 31.58
N ALA A 460 39.58 4.78 30.85
CA ALA A 460 38.13 4.62 30.77
C ALA A 460 37.67 3.58 29.73
N LEU A 461 38.50 3.31 28.71
CA LEU A 461 38.22 2.33 27.64
C LEU A 461 39.45 1.46 27.36
N PRO A 462 39.88 0.62 28.33
CA PRO A 462 40.92 -0.37 28.06
C PRO A 462 40.41 -1.33 26.97
N GLU A 463 41.24 -1.57 25.94
CA GLU A 463 41.07 -2.61 24.91
C GLU A 463 40.08 -2.36 23.74
N LEU A 464 39.70 -1.12 23.43
CA LEU A 464 38.91 -0.85 22.23
C LEU A 464 39.78 -0.96 20.95
N GLY A 465 39.78 -2.11 20.25
CA GLY A 465 40.55 -2.28 19.01
C GLY A 465 39.85 -1.73 17.75
N VAL A 466 38.52 -1.76 17.72
CA VAL A 466 37.71 -1.31 16.57
C VAL A 466 36.50 -0.53 17.09
N LEU A 467 36.29 0.67 16.56
CA LEU A 467 35.07 1.45 16.78
C LEU A 467 34.31 1.56 15.45
N VAL A 468 33.18 0.85 15.36
CA VAL A 468 32.30 0.93 14.20
C VAL A 468 31.39 2.15 14.33
N VAL A 469 31.42 3.02 13.33
CA VAL A 469 30.66 4.28 13.32
C VAL A 469 29.55 4.17 12.30
N LEU A 470 28.29 4.11 12.75
CA LEU A 470 27.15 4.10 11.84
C LEU A 470 26.89 5.52 11.33
N LEU A 471 27.16 5.75 10.05
CA LEU A 471 26.94 7.04 9.38
C LEU A 471 25.54 7.07 8.79
N MET A 472 24.66 7.85 9.41
CA MET A 472 23.30 8.15 8.95
C MET A 472 23.19 9.64 8.60
N GLN A 473 22.15 10.04 7.86
CA GLN A 473 21.95 11.46 7.54
C GLN A 473 21.90 12.30 8.85
N GLY A 474 22.78 13.30 8.94
CA GLY A 474 22.89 14.16 10.13
C GLY A 474 23.85 13.66 11.22
N THR A 475 24.37 12.43 11.16
CA THR A 475 25.31 11.91 12.17
C THR A 475 26.53 12.80 12.37
N LEU A 476 27.10 13.35 11.28
CA LEU A 476 28.21 14.31 11.36
C LEU A 476 27.72 15.77 11.44
N ALA A 477 26.44 16.04 11.23
CA ALA A 477 25.92 17.39 11.46
C ALA A 477 25.87 17.71 12.96
N ASP A 478 25.71 16.68 13.80
CA ASP A 478 25.84 16.79 15.25
C ASP A 478 27.30 17.09 15.64
N PRO A 479 27.59 18.29 16.19
CA PRO A 479 28.94 18.69 16.54
C PRO A 479 29.55 17.83 17.65
N PHE A 480 28.73 17.21 18.50
CA PHE A 480 29.22 16.33 19.57
C PHE A 480 29.69 14.99 19.03
N VAL A 481 28.91 14.36 18.14
CA VAL A 481 29.32 13.10 17.50
C VAL A 481 30.59 13.32 16.69
N ALA A 482 30.66 14.41 15.94
CA ALA A 482 31.85 14.77 15.17
C ALA A 482 33.08 15.02 16.05
N ASN A 483 32.93 15.79 17.12
CA ASN A 483 34.01 16.04 18.08
C ASN A 483 34.45 14.76 18.80
N ALA A 484 33.50 13.90 19.18
CA ALA A 484 33.79 12.61 19.82
C ALA A 484 34.61 11.71 18.90
N LEU A 485 34.23 11.59 17.62
CA LEU A 485 34.99 10.84 16.63
C LEU A 485 36.40 11.42 16.40
N PHE A 486 36.48 12.75 16.28
CA PHE A 486 37.76 13.44 16.10
C PHE A 486 38.70 13.23 17.30
N LEU A 487 38.18 13.34 18.52
CA LEU A 487 38.98 13.21 19.73
C LEU A 487 39.32 11.76 20.06
N THR A 488 38.44 10.82 19.74
CA THR A 488 38.77 9.38 19.79
C THR A 488 39.95 9.09 18.88
N ARG A 489 39.93 9.60 17.63
CA ARG A 489 41.03 9.40 16.68
C ARG A 489 42.34 10.05 17.15
N LYS A 490 42.25 11.24 17.75
CA LYS A 490 43.41 11.98 18.26
C LYS A 490 44.01 11.34 19.51
N ALA A 491 43.18 10.79 20.40
CA ALA A 491 43.62 10.19 21.66
C ALA A 491 44.12 8.75 21.52
N ARG A 492 43.63 8.03 20.50
CA ARG A 492 43.91 6.60 20.28
C ARG A 492 44.17 6.34 18.80
N GLU A 493 45.42 6.43 18.39
CA GLU A 493 45.84 6.03 17.04
C GLU A 493 45.62 4.52 16.77
N ASP A 494 45.59 3.73 17.84
CA ASP A 494 45.39 2.27 17.85
C ASP A 494 43.94 1.83 17.64
N VAL A 495 42.96 2.74 17.82
CA VAL A 495 41.54 2.42 17.57
C VAL A 495 41.27 2.53 16.07
N ASN A 496 40.91 1.41 15.46
CA ASN A 496 40.45 1.40 14.07
C ASN A 496 39.00 1.92 14.00
N LEU A 497 38.81 3.14 13.49
CA LEU A 497 37.50 3.67 13.16
C LEU A 497 37.02 3.04 11.85
N VAL A 498 35.94 2.26 11.92
CA VAL A 498 35.32 1.64 10.75
C VAL A 498 33.99 2.35 10.50
N PRO A 499 33.96 3.36 9.61
CA PRO A 499 32.70 3.97 9.22
C PRO A 499 31.87 2.97 8.43
N LEU A 500 30.61 2.83 8.79
CA LEU A 500 29.63 2.03 8.08
C LEU A 500 28.47 2.95 7.69
N ILE A 501 28.35 3.20 6.39
CA ILE A 501 27.27 4.02 5.83
C ILE A 501 25.97 3.21 5.94
N ALA A 502 25.13 3.59 6.90
CA ALA A 502 23.88 2.91 7.22
C ALA A 502 22.67 3.56 6.54
N ASP A 503 22.85 4.75 5.96
CA ASP A 503 21.82 5.51 5.26
C ASP A 503 22.32 5.87 3.83
N PRO A 504 21.60 5.49 2.76
CA PRO A 504 21.99 5.84 1.39
C PRO A 504 21.98 7.35 1.11
N ASN A 505 21.31 8.16 1.95
CA ASN A 505 21.30 9.62 1.83
C ASN A 505 22.46 10.29 2.60
N PHE A 506 23.35 9.51 3.22
CA PHE A 506 24.50 10.07 3.91
C PHE A 506 25.49 10.67 2.91
N SER A 507 25.74 11.97 3.04
CA SER A 507 26.81 12.68 2.34
C SER A 507 27.89 13.08 3.34
N PHE A 508 29.16 12.82 2.99
CA PHE A 508 30.27 13.38 3.77
C PHE A 508 30.21 14.92 3.72
N PRO A 509 30.44 15.60 4.85
CA PRO A 509 30.58 17.04 4.87
C PRO A 509 31.72 17.51 3.96
N ASP A 510 31.62 18.74 3.47
CA ASP A 510 32.64 19.39 2.65
C ASP A 510 33.99 19.54 3.41
N PRO A 511 35.11 19.79 2.71
CA PRO A 511 36.41 20.01 3.37
C PRO A 511 36.42 21.16 4.39
N ALA A 512 35.58 22.18 4.21
CA ALA A 512 35.51 23.34 5.10
C ALA A 512 34.95 22.94 6.48
N TYR A 513 34.00 22.01 6.53
CA TYR A 513 33.52 21.39 7.75
C TYR A 513 34.67 20.78 8.57
N TRP A 514 35.54 19.99 7.95
CA TRP A 514 36.63 19.30 8.64
C TRP A 514 37.71 20.28 9.11
N ALA A 515 37.98 21.34 8.34
CA ALA A 515 38.87 22.42 8.74
C ALA A 515 38.31 23.21 9.96
N GLN A 516 36.99 23.42 10.01
CA GLN A 516 36.32 24.06 11.15
C GLN A 516 36.33 23.17 12.40
N LEU A 517 36.19 21.85 12.24
CA LEU A 517 36.27 20.88 13.33
C LEU A 517 37.70 20.81 13.88
N ALA A 518 38.70 20.68 13.00
CA ALA A 518 40.12 20.61 13.37
C ALA A 518 40.64 21.89 14.04
N SER A 519 40.12 23.06 13.65
CA SER A 519 40.46 24.34 14.27
C SER A 519 39.72 24.63 15.59
N GLY A 520 38.85 23.71 16.05
CA GLY A 520 38.05 23.88 17.26
C GLY A 520 36.96 24.95 17.16
N ARG A 521 36.80 25.61 15.99
CA ARG A 521 35.86 26.72 15.80
C ARG A 521 34.39 26.29 15.89
N ARG A 522 34.10 25.00 15.68
CA ARG A 522 32.74 24.43 15.89
C ARG A 522 32.48 23.93 17.31
N GLY A 523 33.49 23.85 18.18
CA GLY A 523 33.35 23.33 19.56
C GLY A 523 33.38 24.38 20.68
N ALA A 524 33.75 25.64 20.39
CA ALA A 524 34.11 26.62 21.42
C ALA A 524 32.94 27.44 22.02
N THR A 525 31.68 27.20 21.64
CA THR A 525 30.55 27.98 22.17
C THR A 525 29.89 27.42 23.43
N CYS A 526 30.30 26.26 23.96
CA CYS A 526 29.88 25.81 25.29
C CYS A 526 30.93 26.17 26.34
N ARG A 527 31.04 27.47 26.70
CA ARG A 527 31.73 27.89 27.93
C ARG A 527 30.79 27.67 29.11
N PHE A 528 30.98 26.58 29.87
CA PHE A 528 30.46 26.48 31.22
C PHE A 528 31.42 27.24 32.16
N ARG A 529 30.91 28.27 32.84
CA ARG A 529 31.56 28.81 34.05
C ARG A 529 31.43 27.75 35.14
N VAL A 530 32.56 27.41 35.76
CA VAL A 530 32.67 26.58 36.96
C VAL A 530 31.87 27.18 38.10
#